data_AF-A0A927F8M3-F1
#
_entry.id   AF-A0A927F8M3-F1
#
_cell.length_a   1.000
_cell.length_b   1.000
_cell.length_c   1.000
_cell.angle_alpha   90.00
_cell.angle_beta   90.00
_cell.angle_gamma   90.00
#
_symmetry.space_group_name_H-M   'P 1'
#
loop_
_entity.id
_entity.type
_entity.pdbx_description
1 polymer ?
#
loop_
_entity_poly.entity_id
_entity_poly.type
_entity_poly.pdbx_seq_one_letter_code
_entity_poly.pdbx_strand_id
1 'polypeptide(L)'
;MSTHAVKGTTAVNGISTVAARQASDLKDSLKRQLMGLLDATMRETWLPMGFRVLVVQDFPAMRRMLERGSFRSATFRSYVDHLLEEAEPYRVFSKRSAALHALRGLQADLVTAELAA
;
A
#
# COMPACT_ATOMS: atom_id res chain seq x y z
N MET A 1 54.46 -20.56 15.68
CA MET A 1 53.57 -20.85 14.54
C MET A 1 52.23 -20.19 14.85
N SER A 2 51.97 -19.01 14.27
CA SER A 2 50.69 -18.30 14.42
C SER A 2 49.71 -18.81 13.38
N THR A 3 48.61 -19.41 13.82
CA THR A 3 47.44 -19.63 12.97
C THR A 3 46.36 -18.65 13.41
N HIS A 4 46.31 -17.52 12.71
CA HIS A 4 45.11 -16.71 12.57
C HIS A 4 44.06 -17.52 11.79
N ALA A 5 42.80 -17.43 12.18
CA ALA A 5 41.74 -16.85 11.34
C ALA A 5 40.37 -17.15 11.97
N VAL A 6 39.84 -16.13 12.64
CA VAL A 6 38.43 -15.98 13.00
C VAL A 6 37.57 -16.12 11.75
N LYS A 7 36.70 -17.13 11.69
CA LYS A 7 35.69 -17.29 10.63
C LYS A 7 34.43 -16.52 11.04
N GLY A 8 34.42 -15.23 10.72
CA GLY A 8 33.32 -14.32 10.98
C GLY A 8 32.10 -14.56 10.08
N THR A 9 30.96 -14.78 10.72
CA THR A 9 29.66 -14.16 10.42
C THR A 9 29.32 -13.90 8.95
N THR A 10 28.78 -14.90 8.25
CA THR A 10 28.16 -14.73 6.91
C THR A 10 26.64 -14.86 6.90
N ALA A 11 26.00 -14.99 8.07
CA ALA A 11 24.55 -15.21 8.19
C ALA A 11 23.70 -13.92 8.25
N VAL A 12 24.31 -12.76 8.55
CA VAL A 12 23.55 -11.52 8.83
C VAL A 12 23.15 -10.77 7.55
N ASN A 13 23.90 -10.93 6.46
CA ASN A 13 23.65 -10.18 5.21
C ASN A 13 22.46 -10.73 4.39
N GLY A 14 22.15 -12.03 4.49
CA GLY A 14 21.04 -12.63 3.74
C GLY A 14 19.67 -12.10 4.17
N ILE A 15 19.43 -12.03 5.48
CA ILE A 15 18.15 -11.57 6.05
C ILE A 15 17.89 -10.09 5.72
N SER A 16 18.93 -9.25 5.77
CA SER A 16 18.83 -7.83 5.43
C SER A 16 18.45 -7.60 3.95
N THR A 17 18.98 -8.41 3.03
CA THR A 17 18.64 -8.27 1.60
C THR A 17 17.22 -8.73 1.28
N VAL A 18 16.72 -9.76 1.98
CA VAL A 18 15.36 -10.28 1.81
C VAL A 18 14.34 -9.27 2.33
N ALA A 19 14.56 -8.72 3.54
CA ALA A 19 13.68 -7.71 4.11
C ALA A 19 13.61 -6.42 3.27
N ALA A 20 14.75 -5.99 2.71
CA ALA A 20 14.80 -4.83 1.82
C ALA A 20 14.02 -5.05 0.52
N ARG A 21 14.11 -6.25 -0.07
CA ARG A 21 13.33 -6.63 -1.27
C ARG A 21 11.84 -6.65 -0.98
N GLN A 22 11.42 -7.29 0.12
CA GLN A 22 10.02 -7.32 0.54
C GLN A 22 9.44 -5.92 0.76
N ALA A 23 10.20 -5.01 1.38
CA ALA A 23 9.77 -3.62 1.56
C ALA A 23 9.65 -2.85 0.22
N SER A 24 10.54 -3.14 -0.74
CA SER A 24 10.47 -2.56 -2.10
C SER A 24 9.26 -3.08 -2.87
N ASP A 25 9.05 -4.40 -2.87
CA ASP A 25 7.96 -5.05 -3.57
C ASP A 25 6.59 -4.57 -3.05
N LEU A 26 6.46 -4.45 -1.73
CA LEU A 26 5.28 -3.87 -1.08
C LEU A 26 5.08 -2.41 -1.50
N LYS A 27 6.13 -1.58 -1.47
CA LYS A 27 6.05 -0.17 -1.89
C LYS A 27 5.57 -0.06 -3.33
N ASP A 28 6.04 -0.92 -4.23
CA ASP A 28 5.65 -0.90 -5.63
C ASP A 28 4.23 -1.44 -5.86
N SER A 29 3.79 -2.42 -5.07
CA SER A 29 2.39 -2.88 -5.06
C SER A 29 1.44 -1.77 -4.61
N LEU A 30 1.73 -1.12 -3.48
CA LEU A 30 0.96 0.01 -2.97
C LEU A 30 0.88 1.18 -3.97
N LYS A 31 1.98 1.50 -4.66
CA LYS A 31 1.96 2.50 -5.75
C LYS A 31 1.01 2.08 -6.88
N ARG A 32 1.08 0.83 -7.30
CA ARG A 32 0.25 0.31 -8.40
C ARG A 32 -1.23 0.38 -8.04
N GLN A 33 -1.59 -0.01 -6.82
CA GLN A 33 -2.97 0.06 -6.34
C GLN A 33 -3.44 1.50 -6.16
N LEU A 34 -2.61 2.39 -5.62
CA LEU A 34 -2.97 3.81 -5.48
C LEU A 34 -3.22 4.48 -6.84
N MET A 35 -2.38 4.19 -7.84
CA MET A 35 -2.60 4.68 -9.21
C MET A 35 -3.85 4.06 -9.85
N GLY A 36 -4.07 2.76 -9.64
CA GLY A 36 -5.26 2.06 -10.12
C GLY A 36 -6.56 2.62 -9.51
N LEU A 37 -6.53 2.97 -8.22
CA LEU A 37 -7.63 3.64 -7.55
C LEU A 37 -7.99 4.97 -8.23
N LEU A 38 -7.00 5.83 -8.50
CA LEU A 38 -7.25 7.10 -9.16
C LEU A 38 -7.79 6.91 -10.58
N ASP A 39 -7.14 6.07 -11.40
CA ASP A 39 -7.57 5.82 -12.79
C ASP A 39 -9.00 5.25 -12.84
N ALA A 40 -9.30 4.25 -12.01
CA ALA A 40 -10.64 3.67 -11.93
C ALA A 40 -11.68 4.69 -11.44
N THR A 41 -11.36 5.52 -10.44
CA THR A 41 -12.26 6.56 -9.92
C THR A 41 -12.60 7.61 -10.99
N MET A 42 -11.65 7.91 -11.86
CA MET A 42 -11.85 8.85 -12.96
C MET A 42 -12.68 8.24 -14.10
N ARG A 43 -12.54 6.93 -14.36
CA ARG A 43 -13.23 6.22 -15.46
C ARG A 43 -14.64 5.73 -15.10
N GLU A 44 -14.85 5.33 -13.86
CA GLU A 44 -16.13 4.80 -13.41
C GLU A 44 -17.12 5.95 -13.17
N THR A 45 -17.89 6.28 -14.20
CA THR A 45 -18.90 7.34 -14.17
C THR A 45 -20.05 7.08 -13.21
N TRP A 46 -20.26 5.82 -12.85
CA TRP A 46 -21.30 5.40 -11.91
C TRP A 46 -20.86 5.51 -10.45
N LEU A 47 -19.59 5.82 -10.17
CA LEU A 47 -19.18 6.13 -8.81
C LEU A 47 -19.82 7.45 -8.36
N PRO A 48 -20.33 7.50 -7.12
CA PRO A 48 -20.88 8.71 -6.52
C PRO A 48 -19.88 9.86 -6.54
N MET A 49 -20.36 11.06 -6.86
CA MET A 49 -19.49 12.25 -6.94
C MET A 49 -18.75 12.51 -5.62
N GLY A 50 -19.42 12.33 -4.47
CA GLY A 50 -18.81 12.49 -3.15
C GLY A 50 -17.58 11.59 -2.97
N PHE A 51 -17.73 10.29 -3.23
CA PHE A 51 -16.63 9.34 -3.17
C PHE A 51 -15.48 9.70 -4.12
N ARG A 52 -15.80 10.09 -5.37
CA ARG A 52 -14.78 10.49 -6.36
C ARG A 52 -13.99 11.71 -5.89
N VAL A 53 -14.66 12.70 -5.30
CA VAL A 53 -14.03 13.90 -4.73
C VAL A 53 -13.09 13.52 -3.59
N LEU A 54 -13.53 12.65 -2.67
CA LEU A 54 -12.69 12.19 -1.56
C LEU A 54 -11.39 11.52 -2.04
N VAL A 55 -11.50 10.58 -2.98
CA VAL A 55 -10.32 9.93 -3.56
C VAL A 55 -9.35 10.95 -4.19
N VAL A 56 -9.87 11.92 -4.95
CA VAL A 56 -9.04 12.96 -5.58
C VAL A 56 -8.38 13.88 -4.56
N GLN A 57 -9.06 14.19 -3.45
CA GLN A 57 -8.53 15.03 -2.37
C GLN A 57 -7.43 14.33 -1.57
N ASP A 58 -7.59 13.04 -1.26
CA ASP A 58 -6.65 12.30 -0.42
C ASP A 58 -5.45 11.75 -1.20
N PHE A 59 -5.60 11.56 -2.52
CA PHE A 59 -4.57 10.98 -3.37
C PHE A 59 -3.19 11.67 -3.26
N PRO A 60 -3.06 13.02 -3.30
CA PRO A 60 -1.76 13.67 -3.17
C PRO A 60 -1.08 13.41 -1.82
N ALA A 61 -1.84 13.33 -0.73
CA ALA A 61 -1.30 13.03 0.60
C ALA A 61 -0.77 11.60 0.65
N MET A 62 -1.61 10.63 0.26
CA MET A 62 -1.23 9.21 0.19
C MET A 62 0.01 9.00 -0.71
N ARG A 63 0.04 9.61 -1.88
CA ARG A 63 1.18 9.51 -2.81
C ARG A 63 2.49 10.01 -2.18
N ARG A 64 2.49 11.18 -1.54
CA ARG A 64 3.68 11.73 -0.87
C ARG A 64 4.17 10.82 0.25
N MET A 65 3.26 10.19 0.98
CA MET A 65 3.61 9.26 2.05
C MET A 65 4.29 8.00 1.49
N LEU A 66 3.79 7.45 0.38
CA LEU A 66 4.45 6.34 -0.32
C LEU A 66 5.83 6.72 -0.83
N GLU A 67 5.96 7.88 -1.47
CA GLU A 67 7.24 8.39 -1.99
C GLU A 67 8.28 8.50 -0.86
N ARG A 68 7.88 9.06 0.29
CA ARG A 68 8.70 9.22 1.50
C ARG A 68 8.92 7.93 2.31
N GLY A 69 8.28 6.82 1.95
CA GLY A 69 8.39 5.56 2.70
C GLY A 69 7.55 5.48 3.98
N SER A 70 6.64 6.44 4.20
CA SER A 70 5.74 6.51 5.38
C SER A 70 4.49 5.63 5.23
N PHE A 71 4.49 4.66 4.31
CA PHE A 71 3.31 3.82 4.03
C PHE A 71 2.98 2.83 5.14
N ARG A 72 3.93 2.56 6.05
CA ARG A 72 3.69 1.79 7.29
C ARG A 72 3.12 2.64 8.43
N SER A 73 2.82 3.92 8.19
CA SER A 73 2.24 4.80 9.22
C SER A 73 0.74 4.53 9.42
N ALA A 74 0.28 4.67 10.65
CA ALA A 74 -1.14 4.64 10.99
C ALA A 74 -1.95 5.67 10.18
N THR A 75 -1.34 6.80 9.82
CA THR A 75 -1.97 7.83 8.99
C THR A 75 -2.29 7.33 7.58
N PHE A 76 -1.38 6.60 6.93
CA PHE A 76 -1.63 6.11 5.57
C PHE A 76 -2.77 5.09 5.57
N ARG A 77 -2.75 4.20 6.58
CA ARG A 77 -3.85 3.28 6.83
C ARG A 77 -5.18 3.98 7.10
N SER A 78 -5.19 5.02 7.92
CA SER A 78 -6.39 5.79 8.22
C SER A 78 -7.04 6.39 6.96
N TYR A 79 -6.24 6.85 5.98
CA TYR A 79 -6.78 7.30 4.69
C TYR A 79 -7.46 6.16 3.92
N VAL A 80 -6.82 4.99 3.85
CA VAL A 80 -7.35 3.83 3.14
C VAL A 80 -8.62 3.30 3.81
N ASP A 81 -8.62 3.19 5.14
CA ASP A 81 -9.76 2.74 5.92
C ASP A 81 -10.94 3.73 5.80
N HIS A 82 -10.68 5.04 5.86
CA HIS A 82 -11.72 6.06 5.63
C HIS A 82 -12.36 5.94 4.23
N LEU A 83 -11.56 5.79 3.18
CA LEU A 83 -12.09 5.60 1.82
C LEU A 83 -12.89 4.30 1.68
N LEU A 84 -12.55 3.25 2.44
CA LEU A 84 -13.30 2.00 2.46
C LEU A 84 -14.63 2.11 3.21
N GLU A 85 -14.68 2.86 4.30
CA GLU A 85 -15.92 3.18 5.02
C GLU A 85 -16.87 3.98 4.13
N GLU A 86 -16.37 5.02 3.47
CA GLU A 86 -17.13 5.84 2.52
C GLU A 86 -17.59 5.03 1.30
N ALA A 87 -16.88 3.95 0.97
CA ALA A 87 -17.27 3.03 -0.08
C ALA A 87 -18.31 1.98 0.34
N GLU A 88 -18.52 1.76 1.65
CA GLU A 88 -19.39 0.69 2.17
C GLU A 88 -20.83 0.75 1.64
N PRO A 89 -21.49 1.92 1.54
CA PRO A 89 -22.85 2.04 1.00
C PRO A 89 -22.97 1.57 -0.46
N TYR A 90 -21.85 1.50 -1.18
CA TYR A 90 -21.79 1.14 -2.60
C TYR A 90 -21.35 -0.32 -2.81
N ARG A 91 -21.38 -1.14 -1.75
CA ARG A 91 -21.01 -2.58 -1.75
C ARG A 91 -21.68 -3.40 -2.85
N VAL A 92 -22.91 -3.05 -3.24
CA VAL A 92 -23.64 -3.74 -4.31
C VAL A 92 -22.88 -3.69 -5.64
N PHE A 93 -22.16 -2.59 -5.90
CA PHE A 93 -21.35 -2.41 -7.09
C PHE A 93 -19.87 -2.80 -6.90
N SER A 94 -19.46 -3.03 -5.64
CA SER A 94 -18.07 -3.29 -5.26
C SER A 94 -17.44 -4.57 -5.78
N LYS A 95 -18.22 -5.54 -6.26
CA LYS A 95 -17.67 -6.72 -6.94
C LYS A 95 -17.16 -6.37 -8.34
N ARG A 96 -17.66 -5.28 -8.93
CA ARG A 96 -17.34 -4.84 -10.30
C ARG A 96 -16.54 -3.54 -10.36
N SER A 97 -16.48 -2.76 -9.27
CA SER A 97 -15.63 -1.55 -9.21
C SER A 97 -14.15 -1.90 -9.15
N ALA A 98 -13.41 -1.49 -10.16
CA ALA A 98 -11.95 -1.49 -10.15
C ALA A 98 -11.40 -0.55 -9.07
N ALA A 99 -12.08 0.56 -8.76
CA ALA A 99 -11.68 1.48 -7.69
C ALA A 99 -11.75 0.79 -6.31
N LEU A 100 -12.86 0.08 -6.04
CA LEU A 100 -13.00 -0.66 -4.77
C LEU A 100 -12.08 -1.88 -4.68
N HIS A 101 -11.78 -2.52 -5.81
CA HIS A 101 -10.75 -3.56 -5.86
C HIS A 101 -9.36 -3.00 -5.54
N ALA A 102 -9.01 -1.83 -6.07
CA ALA A 102 -7.75 -1.17 -5.77
C ALA A 102 -7.65 -0.76 -4.29
N LEU A 103 -8.73 -0.23 -3.69
CA LEU A 103 -8.77 0.09 -2.25
C LEU A 103 -8.61 -1.13 -1.35
N ARG A 104 -9.27 -2.24 -1.68
CA ARG A 104 -9.09 -3.51 -0.94
C ARG A 104 -7.67 -4.05 -1.08
N GLY A 105 -7.09 -3.90 -2.27
CA GLY A 105 -5.68 -4.18 -2.49
C GLY A 105 -4.79 -3.38 -1.54
N LEU A 106 -5.00 -2.06 -1.46
CA LEU A 106 -4.23 -1.19 -0.57
C LEU A 106 -4.33 -1.68 0.88
N GLN A 107 -5.53 -1.98 1.34
CA GLN A 107 -5.74 -2.49 2.69
C GLN A 107 -5.05 -3.84 2.92
N ALA A 108 -5.15 -4.78 1.99
CA ALA A 108 -4.52 -6.09 2.11
C ALA A 108 -2.99 -6.00 2.16
N ASP A 109 -2.40 -5.14 1.32
CA ASP A 109 -0.96 -4.89 1.29
C ASP A 109 -0.48 -4.24 2.60
N LEU A 110 -1.26 -3.32 3.16
CA LEU A 110 -0.97 -2.69 4.45
C LEU A 110 -1.05 -3.69 5.61
N VAL A 111 -2.08 -4.52 5.65
CA VAL A 111 -2.21 -5.59 6.67
C VAL A 111 -1.03 -6.55 6.56
N THR A 112 -0.64 -6.93 5.34
CA THR A 112 0.54 -7.78 5.10
C THR A 112 1.82 -7.10 5.59
N ALA A 113 1.93 -5.78 5.41
CA ALA A 113 3.06 -4.99 5.88
C ALA A 113 3.18 -4.97 7.42
N GLU A 114 2.05 -4.86 8.11
CA GLU A 114 1.99 -4.85 9.57
C GLU A 114 2.32 -6.23 10.17
N LEU A 115 1.84 -7.31 9.57
CA LEU A 115 2.16 -8.68 10.00
C LEU A 115 3.63 -9.05 9.80
N ALA A 116 4.32 -8.35 8.89
CA ALA A 116 5.74 -8.56 8.58
C ALA A 116 6.69 -7.59 9.32
N ALA A 117 6.17 -6.68 10.14
CA ALA A 117 6.94 -5.71 10.92
C ALA A 117 7.16 -6.20 12.36
#